data_AF-A0A5Q2QH36-F1
#
_entry.id   AF-A0A5Q2QH36-F1
#
_cell.length_a   1.000
_cell.length_b   1.000
_cell.length_c   1.000
_cell.angle_alpha   90.00
_cell.angle_beta   90.00
_cell.angle_gamma   90.00
#
_symmetry.space_group_name_H-M   'P 1'
#
loop_
_entity.id
_entity.type
_entity.pdbx_description
1 polymer ?
#
loop_
_entity_poly.entity_id
_entity_poly.type
_entity_poly.pdbx_seq_one_letter_code
_entity_poly.pdbx_strand_id
1 'polypeptide(L)'
;MPGLNGVDISTTEIADLKALFQQHTALRREVKLLPNGVTTITETDDVPLRAALVTHVIQMVERLQQQRNPQVIIQSPTLDQLFSQADQITTQVTPTATGIAVTQTSDNPSVVALLHQHAGEVSDMAERGMQAVHERMMSTN
;
A
#
# COMPACT_ATOMS: atom_id res chain seq x y z
N MET A 1 3.58 -10.09 15.35
CA MET A 1 2.44 -10.00 14.40
C MET A 1 2.61 -11.11 13.37
N PRO A 2 1.99 -12.29 13.57
CA PRO A 2 2.20 -13.46 12.70
C PRO A 2 1.75 -13.27 11.25
N GLY A 3 0.74 -12.41 11.03
CA GLY A 3 0.17 -12.15 9.69
C GLY A 3 1.03 -11.32 8.75
N LEU A 4 2.24 -10.91 9.15
CA LEU A 4 3.17 -10.13 8.33
C LEU A 4 4.07 -10.98 7.44
N ASN A 5 4.02 -12.31 7.55
CA ASN A 5 4.80 -13.20 6.70
C ASN A 5 4.12 -13.36 5.34
N GLY A 6 4.94 -13.54 4.31
CA GLY A 6 4.53 -13.70 2.92
C GLY A 6 5.61 -14.41 2.11
N VAL A 7 5.40 -14.50 0.80
CA VAL A 7 6.33 -15.09 -0.16
C VAL A 7 7.50 -14.15 -0.41
N ASP A 8 8.72 -14.65 -0.18
CA ASP A 8 9.98 -13.95 -0.45
C ASP A 8 10.03 -12.54 0.16
N ILE A 9 9.51 -12.39 1.38
CA ILE A 9 9.55 -11.14 2.13
C ILE A 9 10.82 -11.09 2.99
N SER A 10 11.57 -9.99 2.89
CA SER A 10 12.78 -9.77 3.66
C SER A 10 12.49 -9.37 5.11
N THR A 11 13.51 -9.47 5.97
CA THR A 11 13.41 -9.01 7.36
C THR A 11 13.15 -7.51 7.48
N THR A 12 13.70 -6.71 6.57
CA THR A 12 13.45 -5.27 6.48
C THR A 12 11.99 -4.98 6.13
N GLU A 13 11.44 -5.64 5.11
CA GLU A 13 10.03 -5.46 4.72
C GLU A 13 9.07 -5.81 5.87
N ILE A 14 9.34 -6.91 6.60
CA ILE A 14 8.56 -7.27 7.79
C ILE A 14 8.67 -6.18 8.86
N ALA A 15 9.88 -5.66 9.11
CA ALA A 15 10.13 -4.66 10.13
C ALA A 15 9.44 -3.31 9.81
N ASP A 16 9.52 -2.86 8.56
CA ASP A 16 8.90 -1.63 8.09
C ASP A 16 7.37 -1.74 8.13
N LEU A 17 6.82 -2.84 7.62
CA LEU A 17 5.37 -3.09 7.66
C LEU A 17 4.86 -3.13 9.11
N LYS A 18 5.62 -3.77 10.01
CA LYS A 18 5.31 -3.77 11.44
C LYS A 18 5.31 -2.35 12.02
N ALA A 19 6.32 -1.54 11.71
CA ALA A 19 6.41 -0.16 12.19
C ALA A 19 5.22 0.68 11.73
N LEU A 20 4.83 0.55 10.45
CA LEU A 20 3.69 1.25 9.87
C LEU A 20 2.37 0.87 10.55
N PHE A 21 2.14 -0.43 10.80
CA PHE A 21 0.93 -0.85 11.52
C PHE A 21 0.92 -0.45 12.99
N GLN A 22 2.07 -0.46 13.67
CA GLN A 22 2.15 -0.10 15.09
C GLN A 22 2.00 1.41 15.33
N GLN A 23 2.39 2.22 14.35
CA GLN A 23 2.44 3.69 14.46
C GLN A 23 1.53 4.37 13.44
N HIS A 24 0.50 3.67 12.97
CA HIS A 24 -0.39 4.14 11.91
C HIS A 24 -1.05 5.49 12.25
N THR A 25 -1.30 5.77 13.52
CA THR A 25 -1.87 7.06 14.00
C THR A 25 -0.95 8.26 13.78
N ALA A 26 0.35 8.05 13.55
CA ALA A 26 1.30 9.10 13.20
C ALA A 26 1.40 9.34 11.68
N LEU A 27 0.67 8.57 10.87
CA LEU A 27 0.59 8.74 9.42
C LEU A 27 -0.56 9.67 9.06
N ARG A 28 -0.31 10.55 8.10
CA ARG A 28 -1.34 11.34 7.41
C ARG A 28 -1.40 10.87 5.97
N ARG A 29 -2.57 10.48 5.50
CA ARG A 29 -2.76 9.98 4.15
C ARG A 29 -3.89 10.73 3.45
N GLU A 30 -3.61 11.16 2.22
CA GLU A 30 -4.59 11.77 1.33
C GLU A 30 -4.70 10.96 0.05
N VAL A 31 -5.93 10.82 -0.46
CA VAL A 31 -6.23 10.11 -1.70
C VAL A 31 -7.01 11.03 -2.62
N LYS A 32 -6.52 11.19 -3.85
CA LYS A 32 -7.20 11.85 -4.95
C LYS A 32 -7.47 10.83 -6.04
N LEU A 33 -8.75 10.48 -6.23
CA LEU A 33 -9.17 9.65 -7.35
C LEU A 33 -9.07 10.47 -8.65
N LEU A 34 -8.54 9.84 -9.70
CA LEU A 34 -8.44 10.40 -11.04
C LEU A 34 -9.31 9.58 -12.00
N PRO A 35 -9.77 10.15 -13.13
CA PRO A 35 -10.52 9.40 -14.13
C PRO A 35 -9.77 8.17 -14.68
N ASN A 36 -8.43 8.24 -14.74
CA ASN A 36 -7.56 7.18 -15.25
C ASN A 36 -6.64 6.57 -14.18
N GLY A 37 -6.93 6.75 -12.89
CA GLY A 37 -6.05 6.26 -11.83
C GLY A 37 -6.24 6.90 -10.46
N VAL A 38 -5.17 7.00 -9.69
CA VAL A 38 -5.19 7.57 -8.35
C VAL A 38 -3.87 8.26 -8.03
N THR A 39 -3.92 9.37 -7.29
CA THR A 39 -2.77 9.96 -6.61
C THR A 39 -2.97 9.79 -5.11
N THR A 40 -1.95 9.26 -4.42
CA THR A 40 -1.95 9.12 -2.97
C THR A 40 -0.74 9.82 -2.40
N ILE A 41 -0.92 10.49 -1.26
CA ILE A 41 0.16 11.13 -0.50
C ILE A 41 0.13 10.51 0.89
N THR A 42 1.26 10.06 1.41
CA THR A 42 1.38 9.58 2.80
C THR A 42 2.59 10.22 3.44
N GLU A 43 2.39 10.82 4.62
CA GLU A 43 3.37 11.64 5.30
C GLU A 43 3.38 11.39 6.80
N THR A 44 4.51 11.70 7.43
CA THR A 44 4.68 11.70 8.87
C THR A 44 5.86 12.57 9.28
N ASP A 45 5.74 13.22 10.44
CA ASP A 45 6.80 14.05 11.00
C ASP A 45 7.85 13.20 11.76
N ASP A 46 7.49 11.95 12.10
CA ASP A 46 8.39 10.99 12.75
C ASP A 46 9.46 10.52 11.75
N VAL A 47 10.73 10.82 12.04
CA VAL A 47 11.85 10.57 11.11
C VAL A 47 12.09 9.07 10.88
N PRO A 48 12.19 8.22 11.93
CA PRO A 48 12.24 6.76 11.75
C PRO A 48 11.06 6.19 10.96
N LEU A 49 9.82 6.59 11.27
CA LEU A 49 8.63 6.08 10.61
C LEU A 49 8.56 6.52 9.14
N ARG A 50 9.00 7.74 8.84
CA ARG A 50 9.13 8.22 7.45
C ARG A 50 10.09 7.36 6.64
N ALA A 51 11.21 6.93 7.23
CA ALA A 51 12.15 6.03 6.56
C ALA A 51 11.53 4.66 6.26
N ALA A 52 10.79 4.08 7.21
CA ALA A 52 10.04 2.84 7.01
C ALA A 52 8.96 2.99 5.93
N LEU A 53 8.21 4.10 5.95
CA LEU A 53 7.19 4.42 4.95
C LEU A 53 7.76 4.49 3.53
N VAL A 54 8.82 5.26 3.34
CA VAL A 54 9.44 5.44 2.03
C VAL A 54 10.02 4.11 1.53
N THR A 55 10.70 3.36 2.40
CA THR A 55 11.27 2.05 2.05
C THR A 55 10.17 1.07 1.63
N HIS A 56 9.11 0.95 2.43
CA HIS A 56 7.96 0.10 2.13
C HIS A 56 7.32 0.44 0.78
N VAL A 57 7.07 1.73 0.50
CA VAL A 57 6.44 2.17 -0.74
C VAL A 57 7.33 1.85 -1.95
N ILE A 58 8.63 2.16 -1.88
CA ILE A 58 9.57 1.87 -2.99
C ILE A 58 9.63 0.37 -3.25
N GLN A 59 9.74 -0.45 -2.21
CA GLN A 59 9.76 -1.92 -2.35
C GLN A 59 8.47 -2.46 -2.95
N MET A 60 7.30 -1.92 -2.56
CA MET A 60 6.04 -2.34 -3.14
C MET A 60 5.90 -1.96 -4.62
N VAL A 61 6.39 -0.77 -5.00
CA VAL A 61 6.44 -0.37 -6.42
C VAL A 61 7.36 -1.28 -7.23
N GLU A 62 8.54 -1.61 -6.69
CA GLU A 62 9.47 -2.53 -7.34
C GLU A 62 8.86 -3.94 -7.49
N ARG A 63 8.22 -4.44 -6.44
CA ARG A 63 7.48 -5.71 -6.49
C ARG A 63 6.41 -5.69 -7.58
N LEU A 64 5.60 -4.63 -7.65
CA LEU A 64 4.54 -4.51 -8.65
C LEU A 64 5.13 -4.58 -10.07
N GLN A 65 6.19 -3.82 -10.34
CA GLN A 65 6.89 -3.83 -11.63
C GLN A 65 7.48 -5.20 -11.99
N GLN A 66 7.93 -5.95 -10.99
CA GLN A 66 8.47 -7.31 -11.16
C GLN A 66 7.40 -8.40 -11.05
N GLN A 67 6.12 -8.05 -10.91
CA GLN A 67 5.00 -8.97 -10.69
C GLN A 67 5.21 -9.94 -9.51
N ARG A 68 5.92 -9.49 -8.47
CA ARG A 68 6.31 -10.26 -7.29
C ARG A 68 5.38 -10.00 -6.11
N ASN A 69 4.16 -10.54 -6.19
CA ASN A 69 3.16 -10.43 -5.12
C ASN A 69 3.70 -11.04 -3.81
N PRO A 70 3.78 -10.26 -2.71
CA PRO A 70 4.30 -10.78 -1.46
C PRO A 70 3.32 -11.71 -0.73
N GLN A 71 2.04 -11.78 -1.13
CA GLN A 71 1.03 -12.68 -0.54
C GLN A 71 1.02 -12.66 0.99
N VAL A 72 1.17 -11.46 1.56
CA VAL A 72 1.10 -11.27 3.00
C VAL A 72 -0.34 -11.47 3.43
N ILE A 73 -0.57 -12.26 4.48
CA ILE A 73 -1.91 -12.67 4.93
C ILE A 73 -2.84 -11.47 5.15
N ILE A 74 -2.28 -10.35 5.63
CA ILE A 74 -3.04 -9.13 5.96
C ILE A 74 -3.05 -8.07 4.85
N GLN A 75 -2.59 -8.41 3.64
CA GLN A 75 -2.57 -7.45 2.54
C GLN A 75 -3.98 -7.03 2.10
N SER A 76 -4.06 -5.93 1.36
CA SER A 76 -5.30 -5.53 0.70
C SER A 76 -5.80 -6.66 -0.21
N PRO A 77 -7.08 -7.07 -0.14
CA PRO A 77 -7.64 -8.12 -1.00
C PRO A 77 -7.50 -7.81 -2.49
N THR A 78 -7.55 -6.53 -2.85
CA THR A 78 -7.42 -6.06 -4.24
C THR A 78 -6.02 -6.29 -4.82
N LEU A 79 -5.02 -6.49 -3.95
CA LEU A 79 -3.62 -6.51 -4.35
C LEU A 79 -3.30 -7.67 -5.30
N ASP A 80 -3.88 -8.86 -5.11
CA ASP A 80 -3.68 -10.01 -6.01
C ASP A 80 -4.07 -9.70 -7.46
N GLN A 81 -5.18 -8.98 -7.64
CA GLN A 81 -5.67 -8.59 -8.96
C GLN A 81 -4.83 -7.46 -9.56
N LEU A 82 -4.30 -6.55 -8.75
CA LEU A 82 -3.39 -5.51 -9.24
C LEU A 82 -2.05 -6.10 -9.70
N PHE A 83 -1.51 -7.10 -8.98
CA PHE A 83 -0.30 -7.79 -9.39
C PHE A 83 -0.47 -8.56 -10.70
N SER A 84 -1.64 -9.17 -10.94
CA SER A 84 -1.90 -9.88 -12.20
C SER A 84 -2.09 -8.95 -13.40
N GLN A 85 -2.33 -7.66 -13.17
CA GLN A 85 -2.51 -6.62 -14.18
C GLN A 85 -1.40 -5.55 -14.13
N ALA A 86 -0.25 -5.85 -13.51
CA ALA A 86 0.78 -4.86 -13.22
C ALA A 86 1.38 -4.22 -14.49
N ASP A 87 1.41 -4.96 -15.59
CA ASP A 87 1.85 -4.51 -16.91
C ASP A 87 0.98 -3.39 -17.50
N GLN A 88 -0.23 -3.20 -16.97
CA GLN A 88 -1.16 -2.14 -17.34
C GLN A 88 -1.16 -0.95 -16.38
N ILE A 89 -0.26 -0.92 -15.40
CA ILE A 89 -0.17 0.15 -14.40
C ILE A 89 1.10 0.97 -14.63
N THR A 90 0.93 2.23 -14.99
CA THR A 90 2.03 3.20 -14.95
C THR A 90 2.12 3.78 -13.55
N THR A 91 3.30 3.71 -12.93
CA THR A 91 3.54 4.23 -11.57
C THR A 91 4.57 5.34 -11.59
N GLN A 92 4.25 6.47 -10.96
CA GLN A 92 5.16 7.57 -10.68
C GLN A 92 5.27 7.78 -9.17
N VAL A 93 6.49 7.81 -8.67
CA VAL A 93 6.81 8.08 -7.26
C VAL A 93 7.44 9.46 -7.15
N THR A 94 7.02 10.25 -6.18
CA THR A 94 7.56 11.59 -5.91
C THR A 94 7.76 11.78 -4.41
N PRO A 95 8.98 12.06 -3.94
CA PRO A 95 9.22 12.39 -2.54
C PRO A 95 8.47 13.68 -2.16
N THR A 96 7.96 13.74 -0.94
CA THR A 96 7.46 14.98 -0.34
C THR A 96 8.43 15.45 0.76
N ALA A 97 8.13 16.58 1.41
CA ALA A 97 8.95 17.07 2.51
C ALA A 97 8.97 16.09 3.70
N THR A 98 7.85 15.42 3.95
CA THR A 98 7.63 14.55 5.12
C THR A 98 7.12 13.16 4.76
N GLY A 99 7.32 12.71 3.53
CA GLY A 99 6.83 11.41 3.08
C GLY A 99 6.98 11.16 1.60
N ILE A 100 5.95 10.58 1.00
CA ILE A 100 5.97 10.08 -0.37
C ILE A 100 4.61 10.19 -1.03
N ALA A 101 4.60 10.59 -2.30
CA ALA A 101 3.46 10.60 -3.17
C ALA A 101 3.61 9.53 -4.25
N VAL A 102 2.52 8.81 -4.54
CA VAL A 102 2.44 7.80 -5.58
C VAL A 102 1.26 8.11 -6.48
N THR A 103 1.52 8.25 -7.77
CA THR A 103 0.48 8.31 -8.81
C THR A 103 0.51 7.03 -9.62
N GLN A 104 -0.63 6.35 -9.71
CA GLN A 104 -0.81 5.14 -10.52
C GLN A 104 -1.93 5.35 -11.50
N THR A 105 -1.68 5.07 -12.78
CA THR A 105 -2.66 5.26 -13.86
C THR A 105 -2.73 4.04 -14.77
N SER A 106 -3.88 3.85 -15.41
CA SER A 106 -4.11 2.81 -16.41
C SER A 106 -5.11 3.29 -17.47
N ASP A 107 -4.96 2.79 -18.70
CA ASP A 107 -5.96 2.95 -19.77
C ASP A 107 -7.08 1.91 -19.66
N ASN A 108 -6.91 0.87 -18.83
CA ASN A 108 -7.93 -0.13 -18.58
C ASN A 108 -8.86 0.33 -17.46
N PRO A 109 -10.16 0.60 -17.72
CA PRO A 109 -11.09 1.08 -16.70
C PRO A 109 -11.29 0.09 -15.55
N SER A 110 -11.14 -1.21 -15.80
CA SER A 110 -11.19 -2.24 -14.75
C SER A 110 -10.00 -2.13 -13.80
N VAL A 111 -8.80 -1.82 -14.31
CA VAL A 111 -7.60 -1.59 -13.48
C VAL A 111 -7.74 -0.29 -12.69
N VAL A 112 -8.32 0.76 -13.28
CA VAL A 112 -8.62 2.00 -12.55
C VAL A 112 -9.54 1.74 -11.36
N ALA A 113 -10.59 0.94 -11.54
CA ALA A 113 -11.49 0.57 -10.44
C ALA A 113 -10.75 -0.19 -9.32
N LEU A 114 -9.84 -1.12 -9.68
CA LEU A 114 -8.99 -1.82 -8.70
C LEU A 114 -8.06 -0.85 -7.95
N LEU A 115 -7.45 0.12 -8.65
CA LEU A 115 -6.61 1.14 -8.01
C LEU A 115 -7.40 1.98 -7.00
N HIS A 116 -8.64 2.37 -7.34
CA HIS A 116 -9.52 3.11 -6.43
C HIS A 116 -9.89 2.29 -5.20
N GLN A 117 -10.29 1.03 -5.39
CA GLN A 117 -10.62 0.13 -4.29
C GLN A 117 -9.41 -0.09 -3.36
N HIS A 118 -8.25 -0.41 -3.95
CA HIS A 118 -7.02 -0.61 -3.20
C HIS A 118 -6.63 0.65 -2.41
N ALA A 119 -6.75 1.84 -3.00
CA ALA A 119 -6.46 3.09 -2.31
C ALA A 119 -7.36 3.29 -1.08
N GLY A 120 -8.64 2.91 -1.16
CA GLY A 120 -9.57 2.90 -0.02
C GLY A 120 -9.16 1.92 1.07
N GLU A 121 -8.84 0.68 0.70
CA GLU A 121 -8.41 -0.37 1.63
C GLU A 121 -7.13 0.00 2.39
N VAL A 122 -6.15 0.61 1.71
CA VAL A 122 -4.92 1.11 2.34
C VAL A 122 -5.19 2.31 3.23
N SER A 123 -6.11 3.20 2.84
CA SER A 123 -6.49 4.35 3.68
C SER A 123 -7.12 3.91 4.98
N ASP A 124 -7.98 2.90 4.92
CA ASP A 124 -8.61 2.29 6.08
C ASP A 124 -7.58 1.64 7.04
N MET A 125 -6.57 0.96 6.49
CA MET A 125 -5.46 0.41 7.29
C MET A 125 -4.54 1.50 7.85
N ALA A 126 -4.29 2.59 7.13
CA ALA A 126 -3.51 3.71 7.64
C ALA A 126 -4.24 4.42 8.80
N GLU A 127 -5.56 4.55 8.71
CA GLU A 127 -6.37 5.20 9.74
C GLU A 127 -6.54 4.33 10.99
N ARG A 128 -6.84 3.03 10.82
CA ARG A 128 -7.29 2.15 11.93
C ARG A 128 -6.35 0.98 12.23
N GLY A 129 -5.24 0.87 11.51
CA GLY A 129 -4.22 -0.15 11.73
C GLY A 129 -4.79 -1.57 11.61
N MET A 130 -4.44 -2.43 12.57
CA MET A 130 -4.85 -3.83 12.59
C MET A 130 -6.36 -4.04 12.78
N GLN A 131 -7.09 -3.05 13.31
CA GLN A 131 -8.53 -3.16 13.45
C GLN A 131 -9.21 -3.30 12.08
N ALA A 132 -8.81 -2.48 11.10
CA ALA A 132 -9.31 -2.56 9.73
C ALA A 132 -9.08 -3.94 9.10
N VAL A 133 -7.90 -4.53 9.35
CA VAL A 133 -7.56 -5.88 8.89
C VAL A 133 -8.47 -6.92 9.52
N HIS A 134 -8.60 -6.92 10.85
CA HIS A 134 -9.39 -7.93 11.55
C HIS A 134 -10.87 -7.88 11.16
N GLU A 135 -11.47 -6.69 11.10
CA GLU A 135 -12.87 -6.52 10.69
C GLU A 135 -13.10 -7.00 9.25
N ARG A 136 -12.17 -6.70 8.34
CA ARG A 136 -12.23 -7.17 6.96
C ARG A 136 -12.14 -8.69 6.88
N MET A 137 -11.23 -9.32 7.63
CA MET A 137 -11.10 -10.79 7.67
C MET A 137 -12.36 -11.46 8.25
N MET A 138 -13.03 -10.83 9.23
CA MET A 138 -14.29 -11.34 9.78
C MET A 138 -15.46 -11.19 8.81
N SER A 139 -15.46 -10.15 7.97
CA SER A 139 -16.56 -9.87 7.03
C SER A 139 -16.50 -10.70 5.74
N THR A 140 -15.35 -11.33 5.45
CA THR A 140 -15.12 -12.17 4.27
C THR A 140 -15.30 -13.67 4.56
N ASN A 141 -15.53 -14.05 5.83
CA ASN A 141 -15.86 -15.41 6.27
C ASN A 141 -17.37 -15.63 6.34
#